data_AF-A0A317GFK3-F1
#
_entry.id   AF-A0A317GFK3-F1
#
_cell.length_a   1.000
_cell.length_b   1.000
_cell.length_c   1.000
_cell.angle_alpha   90.00
_cell.angle_beta   90.00
_cell.angle_gamma   90.00
#
_symmetry.space_group_name_H-M   'P 1'
#
loop_
_entity.id
_entity.type
_entity.pdbx_description
1 polymer ?
#
loop_
_entity_poly.entity_id
_entity_poly.type
_entity_poly.pdbx_seq_one_letter_code
_entity_poly.pdbx_strand_id
1 'polypeptide(L)'
;MLNNILSIIWIALIICIFYFWKKKPNKRYMWASIIGVIVLTFLIGSLPQNKQSNKTNDVETAASSNFTSGSNNSASSSKQSHSSSKAKKESSSKPKRNRIQIMILKHRAKGLELGTSKSTVEKKLGKPDQDNGQMLLYDDFNLYFEKGKLVGGDLPAIQKKVDKKVAKEKEQRKEEQSRLTGYAQAFGRKPVDTIQSMPSVYTSDHVEDNMVYTWHPDDSPMLVRVDSPNNFTTVYKYDKNGKHHALGTTLYQGRTIYQKQSNNNGYDY
;
A
#
# COMPACT_ATOMS: atom_id res chain seq x y z
N MET A 1 -10.76 6.23 41.77
CA MET A 1 -10.48 4.78 41.88
C MET A 1 -11.09 3.93 40.76
N LEU A 2 -12.20 4.31 40.11
CA LEU A 2 -12.81 3.54 39.00
C LEU A 2 -11.88 3.33 37.77
N ASN A 3 -11.04 4.31 37.42
CA ASN A 3 -10.18 4.21 36.22
C ASN A 3 -9.10 3.11 36.31
N ASN A 4 -8.67 2.75 37.52
CA ASN A 4 -7.69 1.68 37.72
C ASN A 4 -8.31 0.29 37.54
N ILE A 5 -9.57 0.11 37.97
CA ILE A 5 -10.29 -1.17 37.82
C ILE A 5 -10.54 -1.46 36.33
N LEU A 6 -10.92 -0.45 35.55
CA LEU A 6 -11.14 -0.58 34.11
C LEU A 6 -9.84 -0.93 33.36
N SER A 7 -8.71 -0.33 33.77
CA SER A 7 -7.39 -0.64 33.19
C SER A 7 -6.96 -2.09 33.48
N ILE A 8 -7.25 -2.62 34.67
CA ILE A 8 -6.90 -4.00 35.04
C ILE A 8 -7.74 -5.00 34.24
N ILE A 9 -9.03 -4.71 34.01
CA ILE A 9 -9.91 -5.55 33.18
C ILE A 9 -9.42 -5.58 31.72
N TRP A 10 -8.95 -4.46 31.19
CA TRP A 10 -8.36 -4.38 29.85
C TRP A 10 -7.11 -5.25 29.70
N ILE A 11 -6.22 -5.21 30.70
CA ILE A 11 -4.99 -6.02 30.70
C ILE A 11 -5.34 -7.52 30.79
N ALA A 12 -6.30 -7.89 31.64
CA ALA A 12 -6.77 -9.27 31.75
C ALA A 12 -7.36 -9.80 30.43
N LEU A 13 -8.16 -8.99 29.71
CA LEU A 13 -8.72 -9.36 28.41
C LEU A 13 -7.64 -9.63 27.35
N ILE A 14 -6.61 -8.78 27.30
CA ILE A 14 -5.49 -8.95 26.36
C ILE A 14 -4.72 -10.24 26.66
N ILE A 15 -4.47 -10.53 27.94
CA ILE A 15 -3.79 -11.76 28.37
C ILE A 15 -4.62 -13.00 28.02
N CYS A 16 -5.94 -12.98 28.22
CA CYS A 16 -6.83 -14.08 27.83
C CYS A 16 -6.85 -14.33 26.32
N ILE A 17 -6.90 -13.27 25.51
CA ILE A 17 -6.84 -13.37 24.04
C ILE A 17 -5.50 -13.97 23.59
N PHE A 18 -4.40 -13.51 24.17
CA PHE A 18 -3.06 -14.02 23.86
C PHE A 18 -2.88 -15.49 24.27
N TYR A 19 -3.40 -15.88 25.44
CA TYR A 19 -3.40 -17.27 25.90
C TYR A 19 -4.21 -18.18 24.95
N PHE A 20 -5.34 -17.69 24.46
CA PHE A 20 -6.19 -18.43 23.52
C PHE A 20 -5.51 -18.63 22.15
N TRP A 21 -4.81 -17.61 21.65
CA TRP A 21 -4.02 -17.71 20.42
C TRP A 21 -2.88 -18.74 20.52
N LYS A 22 -2.24 -18.86 21.69
CA LYS A 22 -1.14 -19.81 21.92
C LYS A 22 -1.60 -21.26 22.04
N LYS A 23 -2.80 -21.52 22.57
CA LYS A 23 -3.26 -22.88 22.91
C LYS A 23 -4.05 -23.56 21.80
N LYS A 24 -4.77 -22.82 20.94
CA LYS A 24 -5.47 -23.36 19.75
C LYS A 24 -5.48 -22.34 18.60
N PRO A 25 -4.49 -22.36 17.69
CA PRO A 25 -4.43 -21.44 16.56
C PRO A 25 -5.43 -21.84 15.47
N ASN A 26 -6.73 -21.64 15.74
CA ASN A 26 -7.75 -21.76 14.71
C ASN A 26 -7.86 -20.43 13.97
N LYS A 27 -7.40 -20.40 12.70
CA LYS A 27 -7.25 -19.20 11.88
C LYS A 27 -8.55 -18.38 11.79
N ARG A 28 -9.73 -19.01 11.82
CA ARG A 28 -11.03 -18.31 11.71
C ARG A 28 -11.38 -17.48 12.96
N TYR A 29 -11.11 -18.01 14.16
CA TYR A 29 -11.41 -17.32 15.42
C TYR A 29 -10.39 -16.22 15.75
N MET A 30 -9.17 -16.33 15.23
CA MET A 30 -8.15 -15.29 15.34
C MET A 30 -8.59 -14.00 14.62
N TRP A 31 -9.09 -14.12 13.38
CA TRP A 31 -9.62 -12.99 12.62
C TRP A 31 -10.86 -12.37 13.28
N ALA A 32 -11.79 -13.20 13.78
CA ALA A 32 -12.98 -12.72 14.48
C ALA A 32 -12.63 -11.94 15.78
N SER A 33 -11.62 -12.39 16.53
CA SER A 33 -11.16 -11.71 17.75
C SER A 33 -10.49 -10.36 17.45
N ILE A 34 -9.68 -10.27 16.40
CA ILE A 34 -9.05 -9.01 15.97
C ILE A 34 -10.10 -7.98 15.56
N ILE A 35 -11.10 -8.41 14.77
CA ILE A 35 -12.21 -7.55 14.34
C ILE A 35 -13.01 -7.06 15.56
N GLY A 36 -13.28 -7.94 16.53
CA GLY A 36 -13.99 -7.58 17.76
C GLY A 36 -13.29 -6.48 18.58
N VAL A 37 -11.96 -6.55 18.71
CA VAL A 37 -11.17 -5.54 19.44
C VAL A 37 -11.17 -4.19 18.70
N ILE A 38 -11.11 -4.19 17.37
CA ILE A 38 -11.17 -2.98 16.55
C ILE A 38 -12.55 -2.31 16.67
N VAL A 39 -13.64 -3.07 16.64
CA VAL A 39 -15.00 -2.52 16.80
C VAL A 39 -15.21 -1.96 18.22
N LEU A 40 -14.71 -2.63 19.25
CA LEU A 40 -14.83 -2.19 20.65
C LEU A 40 -14.06 -0.87 20.92
N THR A 41 -12.87 -0.74 20.32
CA THR A 41 -12.08 0.51 20.42
C THR A 41 -12.70 1.67 19.66
N PHE A 42 -13.36 1.41 18.52
CA PHE A 42 -14.07 2.43 17.77
C PHE A 42 -15.30 2.95 18.53
N LEU A 43 -16.06 2.07 19.20
CA LEU A 43 -17.25 2.44 19.98
C LEU A 43 -16.94 3.33 21.19
N ILE A 44 -15.80 3.12 21.86
CA ILE A 44 -15.37 3.95 23.00
C ILE A 44 -14.92 5.35 22.54
N GLY A 45 -14.38 5.48 21.32
CA GLY A 45 -13.98 6.75 20.72
C GLY A 45 -15.14 7.65 20.28
N SER A 46 -16.36 7.12 20.18
CA SER A 46 -17.57 7.84 19.75
C SER A 46 -18.45 8.35 20.89
N LEU A 47 -18.05 8.20 22.16
CA LEU A 47 -18.78 8.83 23.26
C LEU A 47 -18.50 10.35 23.30
N PRO A 48 -19.54 11.21 23.27
CA PRO A 48 -19.35 12.66 23.37
C PRO A 48 -18.78 13.02 24.75
N GLN A 49 -17.54 13.55 24.77
CA GLN A 49 -17.00 14.20 25.96
C GLN A 49 -17.77 15.49 26.21
N ASN A 50 -18.59 15.48 27.25
CA ASN A 50 -19.20 16.66 27.85
C ASN A 50 -18.07 17.57 28.38
N LYS A 51 -17.77 18.66 27.67
CA LYS A 51 -16.77 19.65 28.09
C LYS A 51 -17.41 20.59 29.13
N GLN A 52 -17.09 20.38 30.40
CA GLN A 52 -17.21 21.43 31.40
C GLN A 52 -16.24 22.57 31.07
N SER A 53 -16.81 23.75 30.82
CA SER A 53 -16.13 25.03 30.73
C SER A 53 -15.68 25.47 32.12
N ASN A 54 -14.37 25.57 32.33
CA ASN A 54 -13.83 26.34 33.45
C ASN A 54 -13.57 27.77 32.97
N LYS A 55 -14.36 28.70 33.54
CA LYS A 55 -14.11 30.14 33.57
C LYS A 55 -12.81 30.43 34.31
N THR A 56 -11.97 31.25 33.72
CA THR A 56 -11.14 32.22 34.43
C THR A 56 -11.30 33.53 33.68
N ASN A 57 -11.97 34.48 34.34
CA ASN A 57 -12.14 35.84 33.86
C ASN A 57 -10.87 36.62 34.18
N ASP A 58 -10.24 37.16 33.15
CA ASP A 58 -9.28 38.25 33.25
C ASP A 58 -10.01 39.53 33.67
N VAL A 59 -9.38 40.27 34.57
CA VAL A 59 -9.85 41.55 35.10
C VAL A 59 -9.59 42.63 34.06
N GLU A 60 -10.67 43.23 33.57
CA GLU A 60 -10.69 44.45 32.78
C GLU A 60 -10.77 45.65 33.74
N THR A 61 -9.77 46.54 33.70
CA THR A 61 -9.89 47.90 34.24
C THR A 61 -9.62 48.87 33.10
N ALA A 62 -10.69 49.45 32.57
CA ALA A 62 -10.63 50.62 31.71
C ALA A 62 -10.64 51.89 32.60
N ALA A 63 -9.68 52.78 32.40
CA ALA A 63 -9.86 54.22 32.65
C ALA A 63 -8.83 55.03 31.84
N SER A 64 -9.39 55.78 30.92
CA SER A 64 -8.82 56.79 30.04
C SER A 64 -8.20 57.98 30.78
N SER A 65 -7.11 58.55 30.24
CA SER A 65 -6.98 60.02 30.18
C SER A 65 -6.13 60.46 28.98
N ASN A 66 -6.64 61.49 28.31
CA ASN A 66 -6.20 62.08 27.06
C ASN A 66 -4.87 62.84 27.20
N PHE A 67 -4.05 62.83 26.14
CA PHE A 67 -3.07 63.88 25.89
C PHE A 67 -3.53 64.71 24.68
N THR A 68 -3.87 65.96 24.96
CA THR A 68 -4.24 66.98 23.98
C THR A 68 -2.99 67.69 23.47
N SER A 69 -2.88 67.74 22.14
CA SER A 69 -2.47 68.87 21.29
C SER A 69 -1.52 69.93 21.85
N GLY A 70 -0.34 70.03 21.22
CA GLY A 70 0.55 71.19 21.29
C GLY A 70 1.30 71.36 19.97
N SER A 71 0.61 71.97 19.00
CA SER A 71 1.15 72.47 17.74
C SER A 71 2.24 73.51 17.98
N ASN A 72 3.34 73.44 17.22
CA ASN A 72 3.96 74.61 16.57
C ASN A 72 4.92 74.14 15.46
N ASN A 73 4.50 74.42 14.23
CA ASN A 73 5.33 74.36 13.02
C ASN A 73 5.83 75.77 12.70
N SER A 74 7.09 75.90 12.29
CA SER A 74 7.46 76.80 11.19
C SER A 74 8.86 76.51 10.65
N ALA A 75 8.86 76.06 9.39
CA ALA A 75 9.75 76.41 8.27
C ALA A 75 11.28 76.16 8.38
N SER A 76 11.81 75.28 7.54
CA SER A 76 12.33 75.70 6.22
C SER A 76 12.78 74.51 5.33
N SER A 77 12.31 74.60 4.08
CA SER A 77 12.76 74.01 2.82
C SER A 77 13.93 72.99 2.78
N SER A 78 13.68 71.82 2.16
CA SER A 78 14.25 71.52 0.83
C SER A 78 13.62 70.25 0.20
N LYS A 79 13.21 70.39 -1.07
CA LYS A 79 13.16 69.44 -2.22
C LYS A 79 13.04 67.94 -1.88
N GLN A 80 12.13 67.12 -2.45
CA GLN A 80 11.78 66.98 -3.87
C GLN A 80 10.65 65.94 -4.02
N SER A 81 9.81 66.10 -5.04
CA SER A 81 8.61 65.33 -5.36
C SER A 81 8.82 64.07 -6.23
N HIS A 82 8.02 63.04 -5.94
CA HIS A 82 7.34 62.05 -6.80
C HIS A 82 8.07 61.16 -7.85
N SER A 83 7.94 59.85 -7.58
CA SER A 83 7.49 58.73 -8.45
C SER A 83 8.31 58.28 -9.67
N SER A 84 8.73 57.00 -9.64
CA SER A 84 8.25 55.97 -10.59
C SER A 84 8.78 54.57 -10.24
N SER A 85 7.86 53.69 -9.84
CA SER A 85 7.79 52.24 -10.09
C SER A 85 9.08 51.45 -10.36
N LYS A 86 9.49 50.64 -9.37
CA LYS A 86 10.13 49.34 -9.61
C LYS A 86 9.47 48.31 -8.73
N ALA A 87 8.51 47.59 -9.29
CA ALA A 87 7.94 46.40 -8.68
C ALA A 87 9.07 45.39 -8.46
N LYS A 88 9.58 45.31 -7.22
CA LYS A 88 10.41 44.20 -6.78
C LYS A 88 9.49 42.98 -6.69
N LYS A 89 9.64 42.07 -7.64
CA LYS A 89 9.21 40.69 -7.51
C LYS A 89 9.98 40.12 -6.31
N GLU A 90 9.38 40.10 -5.13
CA GLU A 90 9.90 39.38 -3.98
C GLU A 90 9.86 37.88 -4.32
N SER A 91 10.96 37.35 -4.86
CA SER A 91 11.24 35.93 -4.71
C SER A 91 11.53 35.70 -3.24
N SER A 92 10.52 35.31 -2.47
CA SER A 92 10.70 34.86 -1.10
C SER A 92 11.52 33.57 -1.12
N SER A 93 12.86 33.68 -1.21
CA SER A 93 13.75 32.54 -1.01
C SER A 93 13.61 32.15 0.46
N LYS A 94 12.93 31.03 0.72
CA LYS A 94 12.85 30.45 2.06
C LYS A 94 14.27 30.34 2.63
N PRO A 95 14.49 30.64 3.93
CA PRO A 95 15.80 30.52 4.52
C PRO A 95 16.29 29.06 4.41
N LYS A 96 17.47 28.85 3.80
CA LYS A 96 18.08 27.53 3.69
C LYS A 96 18.40 26.97 5.08
N ARG A 97 18.15 25.68 5.30
CA ARG A 97 18.50 25.00 6.56
C ARG A 97 20.02 25.01 6.74
N ASN A 98 20.47 25.07 8.00
CA ASN A 98 21.91 24.98 8.27
C ASN A 98 22.41 23.52 8.21
N ARG A 99 23.73 23.31 8.18
CA ARG A 99 24.35 21.98 8.03
C ARG A 99 23.89 20.96 9.09
N ILE A 100 23.70 21.39 10.33
CA ILE A 100 23.28 20.52 11.45
C ILE A 100 21.82 20.08 11.24
N GLN A 101 20.94 21.02 10.88
CA GLN A 101 19.55 20.74 10.58
C GLN A 101 19.41 19.77 9.40
N ILE A 102 20.20 19.93 8.34
CA ILE A 102 20.24 19.01 7.20
C ILE A 102 20.64 17.59 7.66
N MET A 103 21.67 17.47 8.50
CA MET A 103 22.09 16.16 9.01
C MET A 103 20.99 15.49 9.85
N ILE A 104 20.32 16.24 10.74
CA ILE A 104 19.21 15.72 11.55
C ILE A 104 18.04 15.30 10.64
N LEU A 105 17.71 16.13 9.65
CA LEU A 105 16.63 15.86 8.69
C LEU A 105 16.89 14.56 7.92
N LYS A 106 18.09 14.41 7.34
CA LYS A 106 18.51 13.17 6.68
C LYS A 106 18.46 11.98 7.63
N HIS A 107 18.93 12.14 8.87
CA HIS A 107 18.88 11.06 9.85
C HIS A 107 17.45 10.61 10.14
N ARG A 108 16.50 11.54 10.32
CA ARG A 108 15.08 11.23 10.49
C ARG A 108 14.48 10.56 9.25
N ALA A 109 14.85 11.03 8.05
CA ALA A 109 14.38 10.50 6.79
C ALA A 109 14.78 9.03 6.57
N LYS A 110 15.94 8.59 7.08
CA LYS A 110 16.36 7.16 7.04
C LYS A 110 15.35 6.22 7.71
N GLY A 111 14.65 6.70 8.73
CA GLY A 111 13.64 5.93 9.48
C GLY A 111 12.25 5.90 8.84
N LEU A 112 12.07 6.47 7.64
CA LEU A 112 10.80 6.39 6.92
C LEU A 112 10.68 5.04 6.23
N GLU A 113 9.49 4.44 6.30
CA GLU A 113 9.16 3.21 5.61
C GLU A 113 8.39 3.48 4.32
N LEU A 114 8.60 2.63 3.31
CA LEU A 114 7.79 2.66 2.10
C LEU A 114 6.31 2.43 2.47
N GLY A 115 5.40 3.10 1.79
CA GLY A 115 3.96 3.07 2.07
C GLY A 115 3.49 4.10 3.11
N THR A 116 4.40 4.77 3.82
CA THR A 116 4.06 5.84 4.78
C THR A 116 3.31 6.98 4.07
N SER A 117 2.25 7.51 4.69
CA SER A 117 1.49 8.62 4.10
C SER A 117 2.33 9.90 4.03
N LYS A 118 2.07 10.72 3.01
CA LYS A 118 2.69 12.04 2.84
C LYS A 118 2.55 12.92 4.08
N SER A 119 1.36 12.95 4.68
CA SER A 119 1.10 13.67 5.93
C SER A 119 1.96 13.19 7.10
N THR A 120 2.21 11.89 7.21
CA THR A 120 3.07 11.32 8.25
C THR A 120 4.54 11.66 7.99
N VAL A 121 4.96 11.69 6.72
CA VAL A 121 6.31 12.12 6.33
C VAL A 121 6.52 13.59 6.73
N GLU A 122 5.61 14.49 6.37
CA GLU A 122 5.68 15.92 6.72
C GLU A 122 5.63 16.14 8.23
N LYS A 123 4.85 15.34 8.98
CA LYS A 123 4.86 15.41 10.45
C LYS A 123 6.21 15.01 11.05
N LYS A 124 6.92 14.06 10.45
CA LYS A 124 8.24 13.59 10.92
C LYS A 124 9.40 14.49 10.49
N LEU A 125 9.33 15.02 9.26
CA LEU A 125 10.42 15.77 8.63
C LEU A 125 10.23 17.29 8.68
N GLY A 126 9.01 17.75 8.90
CA GLY A 126 8.62 19.15 8.78
C GLY A 126 8.18 19.51 7.36
N LYS A 127 7.99 20.81 7.13
CA LYS A 127 7.54 21.34 5.83
C LYS A 127 8.64 21.17 4.78
N PRO A 128 8.32 20.64 3.58
CA PRO A 128 9.26 20.53 2.48
C PRO A 128 9.55 21.90 1.85
N ASP A 129 10.66 21.97 1.11
CA ASP A 129 11.06 23.17 0.38
C ASP A 129 10.16 23.37 -0.83
N GLN A 130 9.86 22.27 -1.53
CA GLN A 130 8.88 22.21 -2.62
C GLN A 130 8.00 20.96 -2.49
N ASP A 131 6.76 21.11 -2.94
CA ASP A 131 5.78 20.04 -3.04
C ASP A 131 5.03 20.18 -4.36
N ASN A 132 5.15 19.17 -5.23
CA ASN A 132 4.43 19.11 -6.52
C ASN A 132 3.35 18.01 -6.55
N GLY A 133 2.95 17.51 -5.39
CA GLY A 133 1.97 16.43 -5.24
C GLY A 133 2.61 15.04 -5.19
N GLN A 134 3.42 14.70 -6.19
CA GLN A 134 4.06 13.39 -6.34
C GLN A 134 5.49 13.34 -5.78
N MET A 135 6.07 14.48 -5.45
CA MET A 135 7.43 14.58 -4.93
C MET A 135 7.51 15.70 -3.89
N LEU A 136 8.23 15.41 -2.81
CA LEU A 136 8.64 16.36 -1.80
C LEU A 136 10.15 16.58 -1.89
N LEU A 137 10.57 17.82 -2.14
CA LEU A 137 11.96 18.23 -2.12
C LEU A 137 12.32 18.77 -0.73
N TYR A 138 13.39 18.22 -0.16
CA TYR A 138 14.00 18.67 1.09
C TYR A 138 15.48 18.93 0.85
N ASP A 139 15.94 20.18 1.00
CA ASP A 139 17.32 20.63 0.78
C ASP A 139 17.97 19.98 -0.47
N ASP A 140 18.63 18.84 -0.27
CA ASP A 140 19.40 18.11 -1.27
C ASP A 140 18.90 16.67 -1.53
N PHE A 141 17.68 16.33 -1.13
CA PHE A 141 17.07 15.02 -1.39
C PHE A 141 15.56 15.13 -1.69
N ASN A 142 15.08 14.19 -2.51
CA ASN A 142 13.71 14.07 -2.96
C ASN A 142 13.07 12.79 -2.40
N LEU A 143 11.79 12.90 -2.05
CA LEU A 143 10.95 11.77 -1.70
C LEU A 143 9.80 11.67 -2.71
N TYR A 144 9.59 10.48 -3.27
CA TYR A 144 8.59 10.22 -4.29
C TYR A 144 7.36 9.55 -3.69
N PHE A 145 6.18 9.95 -4.16
CA PHE A 145 4.88 9.53 -3.66
C PHE A 145 3.98 9.07 -4.79
N GLU A 146 3.30 7.95 -4.57
CA GLU A 146 2.23 7.46 -5.44
C GLU A 146 0.99 7.26 -4.58
N LYS A 147 -0.17 7.76 -5.03
CA LYS A 147 -1.44 7.68 -4.28
C LYS A 147 -1.29 8.15 -2.83
N GLY A 148 -0.49 9.19 -2.61
CA GLY A 148 -0.22 9.79 -1.30
C GLY A 148 0.69 8.99 -0.37
N LYS A 149 1.34 7.93 -0.85
CA LYS A 149 2.23 7.05 -0.07
C LYS A 149 3.65 7.10 -0.59
N LEU A 150 4.64 7.06 0.32
CA LEU A 150 6.06 7.07 -0.02
C LEU A 150 6.42 5.81 -0.82
N VAL A 151 6.89 5.99 -2.05
CA VAL A 151 7.31 4.88 -2.93
C VAL A 151 8.80 4.85 -3.19
N GLY A 152 9.51 5.96 -2.94
CA GLY A 152 10.96 6.01 -3.11
C GLY A 152 11.57 7.36 -2.75
N GLY A 153 12.84 7.53 -3.09
CA GLY A 153 13.59 8.77 -2.89
C GLY A 153 15.05 8.58 -3.26
N ASP A 154 15.74 9.68 -3.55
CA ASP A 154 17.17 9.69 -3.90
C ASP A 154 18.09 9.52 -2.66
N LEU A 155 17.55 9.67 -1.45
CA LEU A 155 18.27 9.39 -0.22
C LEU A 155 18.68 7.90 -0.20
N PRO A 156 19.98 7.56 -0.06
CA PRO A 156 20.46 6.19 -0.21
C PRO A 156 19.78 5.16 0.70
N ALA A 157 19.34 5.57 1.89
CA ALA A 157 18.63 4.69 2.80
C ALA A 157 17.21 4.34 2.33
N ILE A 158 16.54 5.25 1.61
CA ILE A 158 15.23 4.99 1.01
C ILE A 158 15.42 4.16 -0.26
N GLN A 159 16.39 4.51 -1.10
CA GLN A 159 16.70 3.76 -2.31
C GLN A 159 17.01 2.29 -2.00
N LYS A 160 17.82 1.99 -0.98
CA LYS A 160 18.07 0.62 -0.53
C LYS A 160 16.81 -0.17 -0.16
N LYS A 161 15.78 0.50 0.39
CA LYS A 161 14.49 -0.14 0.71
C LYS A 161 13.70 -0.44 -0.56
N VAL A 162 13.75 0.46 -1.55
CA VAL A 162 13.15 0.24 -2.87
C VAL A 162 13.83 -0.94 -3.55
N ASP A 163 15.15 -0.97 -3.61
CA ASP A 163 15.91 -2.05 -4.23
C ASP A 163 15.60 -3.40 -3.59
N LYS A 164 15.54 -3.45 -2.25
CA LYS A 164 15.16 -4.66 -1.51
C LYS A 164 13.74 -5.11 -1.83
N LYS A 165 12.78 -4.18 -1.93
CA LYS A 165 11.39 -4.48 -2.30
C LYS A 165 11.32 -5.03 -3.72
N VAL A 166 11.98 -4.38 -4.68
CA VAL A 166 12.02 -4.79 -6.09
C VAL A 166 12.67 -6.17 -6.24
N ALA A 167 13.77 -6.42 -5.53
CA ALA A 167 14.43 -7.74 -5.53
C ALA A 167 13.48 -8.84 -5.02
N LYS A 168 12.81 -8.59 -3.89
CA LYS A 168 11.83 -9.53 -3.32
C LYS A 168 10.65 -9.78 -4.27
N GLU A 169 10.08 -8.73 -4.87
CA GLU A 169 8.98 -8.86 -5.84
C GLU A 169 9.43 -9.59 -7.12
N LYS A 170 10.68 -9.44 -7.53
CA LYS A 170 11.25 -10.18 -8.67
C LYS A 170 11.40 -11.66 -8.35
N GLU A 171 11.87 -11.99 -7.16
CA GLU A 171 12.00 -13.37 -6.69
C GLU A 171 10.63 -14.05 -6.57
N GLN A 172 9.66 -13.38 -5.93
CA GLN A 172 8.29 -13.88 -5.81
C GLN A 172 7.63 -14.11 -7.18
N ARG A 173 7.81 -13.18 -8.13
CA ARG A 173 7.30 -13.37 -9.50
C ARG A 173 7.94 -14.56 -10.21
N LYS A 174 9.24 -14.80 -10.01
CA LYS A 174 9.92 -15.98 -10.58
C LYS A 174 9.40 -17.28 -9.98
N GLU A 175 9.22 -17.33 -8.66
CA GLU A 175 8.67 -18.48 -7.95
C GLU A 175 7.24 -18.78 -8.41
N GLU A 176 6.38 -17.74 -8.47
CA GLU A 176 5.02 -17.86 -8.98
C GLU A 176 4.98 -18.36 -10.42
N GLN A 177 5.82 -17.79 -11.30
CA GLN A 177 5.90 -18.21 -12.70
C GLN A 177 6.36 -19.66 -12.84
N SER A 178 7.36 -20.08 -12.06
CA SER A 178 7.84 -21.47 -12.05
C SER A 178 6.75 -22.43 -11.61
N ARG A 179 6.06 -22.11 -10.51
CA ARG A 179 4.95 -22.90 -9.99
C ARG A 179 3.80 -23.01 -11.00
N LEU A 180 3.41 -21.89 -11.62
CA LEU A 180 2.38 -21.87 -12.66
C LEU A 180 2.76 -22.69 -13.89
N THR A 181 4.02 -22.64 -14.30
CA THR A 181 4.52 -23.44 -15.41
C THR A 181 4.44 -24.93 -15.07
N GLY A 182 4.77 -25.32 -13.84
CA GLY A 182 4.62 -26.70 -13.35
C GLY A 182 3.17 -27.19 -13.38
N TYR A 183 2.22 -26.36 -12.90
CA TYR A 183 0.80 -26.69 -12.99
C TYR A 183 0.32 -26.78 -14.44
N ALA A 184 0.74 -25.87 -15.31
CA ALA A 184 0.38 -25.89 -16.72
C ALA A 184 0.91 -27.13 -17.44
N GLN A 185 2.14 -27.56 -17.15
CA GLN A 185 2.71 -28.80 -17.67
C GLN A 185 1.93 -30.04 -17.18
N ALA A 186 1.63 -30.11 -15.88
CA ALA A 186 0.85 -31.20 -15.32
C ALA A 186 -0.56 -31.27 -15.91
N PHE A 187 -1.18 -30.12 -16.16
CA PHE A 187 -2.50 -30.03 -16.75
C PHE A 187 -2.50 -30.37 -18.25
N GLY A 188 -1.54 -29.84 -19.01
CA GLY A 188 -1.40 -30.09 -20.44
C GLY A 188 -1.02 -31.53 -20.77
N ARG A 189 -0.27 -32.21 -19.90
CA ARG A 189 0.09 -33.62 -20.06
C ARG A 189 -0.94 -34.60 -19.49
N LYS A 190 -2.01 -34.10 -18.87
CA LYS A 190 -3.05 -34.96 -18.32
C LYS A 190 -3.86 -35.59 -19.45
N PRO A 191 -4.14 -36.90 -19.44
CA PRO A 191 -4.98 -37.48 -20.46
C PRO A 191 -6.41 -36.89 -20.48
N VAL A 192 -7.00 -36.76 -21.67
CA VAL A 192 -8.36 -36.21 -21.85
C VAL A 192 -9.40 -37.05 -21.11
N ASP A 193 -9.32 -38.38 -21.19
CA ASP A 193 -10.19 -39.31 -20.46
C ASP A 193 -10.17 -39.06 -18.94
N THR A 194 -9.01 -38.70 -18.40
CA THR A 194 -8.76 -38.46 -16.99
C THR A 194 -9.34 -37.10 -16.58
N ILE A 195 -9.26 -36.09 -17.44
CA ILE A 195 -9.90 -34.80 -17.20
C ILE A 195 -11.42 -34.97 -17.19
N GLN A 196 -11.97 -35.62 -18.21
CA GLN A 196 -13.42 -35.79 -18.39
C GLN A 196 -14.07 -36.68 -17.32
N SER A 197 -13.31 -37.61 -16.72
CA SER A 197 -13.79 -38.43 -15.60
C SER A 197 -13.82 -37.70 -14.25
N MET A 198 -13.32 -36.45 -14.15
CA MET A 198 -13.28 -35.65 -12.93
C MET A 198 -14.00 -34.29 -13.07
N PRO A 199 -15.31 -34.26 -13.37
CA PRO A 199 -16.05 -33.01 -13.62
C PRO A 199 -16.17 -32.08 -12.40
N SER A 200 -15.89 -32.58 -11.19
CA SER A 200 -15.83 -31.75 -9.97
C SER A 200 -14.54 -30.94 -9.85
N VAL A 201 -13.50 -31.30 -10.60
CA VAL A 201 -12.18 -30.67 -10.57
C VAL A 201 -11.92 -29.85 -11.83
N TYR A 202 -12.40 -30.35 -12.98
CA TYR A 202 -12.23 -29.72 -14.28
C TYR A 202 -13.59 -29.41 -14.89
N THR A 203 -13.70 -28.25 -15.52
CA THR A 203 -14.80 -28.00 -16.45
C THR A 203 -14.35 -28.28 -17.88
N SER A 204 -15.29 -28.64 -18.74
CA SER A 204 -15.05 -28.88 -20.16
C SER A 204 -16.11 -28.19 -21.00
N ASP A 205 -15.70 -27.58 -22.10
CA ASP A 205 -16.60 -26.96 -23.07
C ASP A 205 -16.05 -27.15 -24.49
N HIS A 206 -16.94 -27.05 -25.49
CA HIS A 206 -16.55 -26.95 -26.89
C HIS A 206 -16.62 -25.49 -27.32
N VAL A 207 -15.51 -24.95 -27.79
CA VAL A 207 -15.44 -23.56 -28.28
C VAL A 207 -14.86 -23.58 -29.69
N GLU A 208 -15.71 -23.22 -30.65
CA GLU A 208 -15.43 -23.39 -32.08
C GLU A 208 -15.09 -24.87 -32.37
N ASP A 209 -13.91 -25.16 -32.91
CA ASP A 209 -13.44 -26.52 -33.18
C ASP A 209 -12.55 -27.09 -32.06
N ASN A 210 -12.39 -26.38 -30.95
CA ASN A 210 -11.47 -26.78 -29.88
C ASN A 210 -12.22 -27.37 -28.67
N MET A 211 -11.57 -28.34 -28.03
CA MET A 211 -11.93 -28.77 -26.68
C MET A 211 -11.24 -27.89 -25.66
N VAL A 212 -12.02 -27.23 -24.80
CA VAL A 212 -11.50 -26.35 -23.76
C VAL A 212 -11.75 -26.96 -22.40
N TYR A 213 -10.71 -27.04 -21.58
CA TYR A 213 -10.80 -27.48 -20.19
C TYR A 213 -10.29 -26.39 -19.26
N THR A 214 -10.96 -26.18 -18.13
CA THR A 214 -10.46 -25.25 -17.10
C THR A 214 -10.15 -25.97 -15.80
N TRP A 215 -9.14 -25.46 -15.09
CA TRP A 215 -8.73 -25.96 -13.80
C TRP A 215 -8.29 -24.80 -12.90
N HIS A 216 -8.73 -24.81 -11.65
CA HIS A 216 -8.29 -23.85 -10.64
C HIS A 216 -7.41 -24.54 -9.59
N PRO A 217 -6.08 -24.54 -9.75
CA PRO A 217 -5.19 -25.02 -8.71
C PRO A 217 -5.26 -24.13 -7.47
N ASP A 218 -5.11 -24.72 -6.29
CA ASP A 218 -5.11 -23.99 -5.02
C ASP A 218 -4.06 -22.87 -5.02
N ASP A 219 -4.44 -21.73 -4.44
CA ASP A 219 -3.61 -20.53 -4.32
C ASP A 219 -2.97 -20.06 -5.65
N SER A 220 -3.60 -20.36 -6.79
CA SER A 220 -3.10 -20.05 -8.12
C SER A 220 -4.21 -19.54 -9.05
N PRO A 221 -3.89 -18.69 -10.04
CA PRO A 221 -4.86 -18.33 -11.07
C PRO A 221 -5.36 -19.57 -11.83
N MET A 222 -6.60 -19.47 -12.31
CA MET A 222 -7.19 -20.49 -13.16
C MET A 222 -6.36 -20.69 -14.43
N LEU A 223 -6.27 -21.94 -14.87
CA LEU A 223 -5.62 -22.37 -16.09
C LEU A 223 -6.68 -22.81 -17.10
N VAL A 224 -6.42 -22.51 -18.37
CA VAL A 224 -7.27 -22.90 -19.50
C VAL A 224 -6.44 -23.74 -20.44
N ARG A 225 -6.83 -24.99 -20.64
CA ARG A 225 -6.26 -25.90 -21.62
C ARG A 225 -7.14 -25.88 -22.87
N VAL A 226 -6.52 -25.72 -24.02
CA VAL A 226 -7.18 -25.77 -25.33
C VAL A 226 -6.52 -26.90 -26.12
N ASP A 227 -7.32 -27.91 -26.46
CA ASP A 227 -6.94 -29.00 -27.33
C ASP A 227 -7.54 -28.75 -28.71
N SER A 228 -6.66 -28.51 -29.68
CA SER A 228 -7.02 -28.19 -31.06
C SER A 228 -7.18 -29.45 -31.91
N PRO A 229 -7.93 -29.37 -33.02
CA PRO A 229 -8.16 -30.52 -33.93
C PRO A 229 -6.89 -31.18 -34.46
N ASN A 230 -5.77 -30.45 -34.48
CA ASN A 230 -4.47 -30.95 -34.90
C ASN A 230 -3.71 -31.76 -33.81
N ASN A 231 -4.42 -32.24 -32.78
CA ASN A 231 -3.87 -32.98 -31.64
C ASN A 231 -2.80 -32.18 -30.87
N PHE A 232 -2.98 -30.87 -30.79
CA PHE A 232 -2.08 -29.97 -30.08
C PHE A 232 -2.79 -29.32 -28.89
N THR A 233 -2.14 -29.40 -27.74
CA THR A 233 -2.60 -28.83 -26.49
C THR A 233 -1.81 -27.56 -26.19
N THR A 234 -2.52 -26.46 -25.90
CA THR A 234 -1.94 -25.25 -25.33
C THR A 234 -2.61 -24.93 -24.01
N VAL A 235 -1.81 -24.63 -22.97
CA VAL A 235 -2.33 -24.19 -21.67
C VAL A 235 -1.98 -22.73 -21.45
N TYR A 236 -3.00 -21.96 -21.10
CA TYR A 236 -2.95 -20.54 -20.85
C TYR A 236 -3.23 -20.25 -19.38
N LYS A 237 -2.65 -19.16 -18.87
CA LYS A 237 -3.21 -18.48 -17.70
C LYS A 237 -4.54 -17.83 -18.11
N TYR A 238 -5.59 -18.03 -17.32
CA TYR A 238 -6.85 -17.32 -17.54
C TYR A 238 -6.67 -15.81 -17.37
N ASP A 239 -7.25 -15.05 -18.29
CA ASP A 239 -7.31 -13.58 -18.22
C ASP A 239 -8.70 -13.13 -18.68
N LYS A 240 -9.49 -12.55 -17.78
CA LYS A 240 -10.84 -12.05 -18.09
C LYS A 240 -10.86 -11.05 -19.27
N ASN A 241 -9.76 -10.33 -19.49
CA ASN A 241 -9.61 -9.36 -20.58
C ASN A 241 -8.81 -9.92 -21.77
N GLY A 242 -8.48 -11.21 -21.73
CA GLY A 242 -7.74 -11.92 -22.76
C GLY A 242 -8.50 -11.98 -24.09
N LYS A 243 -7.74 -12.05 -25.19
CA LYS A 243 -8.32 -12.32 -26.52
C LYS A 243 -8.83 -13.77 -26.59
N HIS A 244 -9.71 -14.07 -27.54
CA HIS A 244 -10.24 -15.42 -27.79
C HIS A 244 -10.80 -16.11 -26.54
N HIS A 245 -11.89 -15.58 -25.97
CA HIS A 245 -12.57 -16.18 -24.81
C HIS A 245 -11.75 -16.21 -23.51
N ALA A 246 -11.13 -15.07 -23.15
CA ALA A 246 -10.44 -14.89 -21.87
C ALA A 246 -9.12 -15.71 -21.70
N LEU A 247 -8.40 -15.93 -22.80
CA LEU A 247 -7.07 -16.53 -22.79
C LEU A 247 -5.98 -15.48 -22.58
N GLY A 248 -5.12 -15.69 -21.58
CA GLY A 248 -3.97 -14.84 -21.26
C GLY A 248 -2.65 -15.40 -21.82
N THR A 249 -1.60 -15.38 -21.00
CA THR A 249 -0.26 -15.84 -21.40
C THR A 249 -0.21 -17.36 -21.59
N THR A 250 0.41 -17.82 -22.68
CA THR A 250 0.76 -19.23 -22.89
C THR A 250 1.79 -19.71 -21.86
N LEU A 251 1.48 -20.80 -21.17
CA LEU A 251 2.34 -21.41 -20.14
C LEU A 251 2.88 -22.78 -20.54
N TYR A 252 2.18 -23.51 -21.39
CA TYR A 252 2.62 -24.82 -21.89
C TYR A 252 2.06 -25.11 -23.27
N GLN A 253 2.82 -25.87 -24.06
CA GLN A 253 2.43 -26.39 -25.37
C GLN A 253 2.94 -27.81 -25.54
N GLY A 254 2.16 -28.68 -26.18
CA GLY A 254 2.53 -30.08 -26.40
C GLY A 254 1.50 -30.85 -27.20
N ARG A 255 1.75 -32.13 -27.44
CA ARG A 255 0.77 -33.02 -28.09
C ARG A 255 -0.35 -33.39 -27.11
N THR A 256 -1.56 -33.44 -27.61
CA THR A 256 -2.73 -33.91 -26.85
C THR A 256 -2.60 -35.40 -26.54
N ILE A 257 -2.85 -35.76 -25.28
CA ILE A 257 -2.88 -37.14 -24.81
C ILE A 257 -4.34 -37.49 -24.55
N TYR A 258 -4.92 -38.36 -25.37
CA TYR A 258 -6.35 -38.69 -25.26
C TYR A 258 -6.62 -39.73 -24.17
N GLN A 259 -5.78 -40.76 -24.12
CA GLN A 259 -5.96 -41.91 -23.22
C GLN A 259 -4.77 -42.08 -22.30
N LYS A 260 -5.03 -42.58 -21.09
CA LYS A 260 -3.96 -43.00 -20.19
C LYS A 260 -3.18 -44.16 -20.81
N GLN A 261 -1.86 -44.04 -20.89
CA GLN A 261 -1.01 -45.14 -21.36
C GLN A 261 -1.16 -46.35 -20.43
N SER A 262 -1.46 -47.52 -21.00
CA SER A 262 -1.41 -48.79 -20.27
C SER A 262 0.05 -49.17 -20.05
N ASN A 263 0.47 -49.29 -18.79
CA ASN A 263 1.76 -49.92 -18.48
C ASN A 263 1.59 -51.43 -18.66
N ASN A 264 1.73 -51.91 -19.90
CA ASN A 264 1.94 -53.33 -20.14
C ASN A 264 3.38 -53.67 -19.75
N ASN A 265 3.65 -53.79 -18.45
CA ASN A 265 4.79 -54.58 -17.98
C ASN A 265 4.42 -56.04 -18.26
N GLY A 266 4.69 -56.49 -19.49
CA GLY A 266 4.58 -57.88 -19.88
C GLY A 266 5.53 -58.70 -19.03
N TYR A 267 5.00 -59.32 -17.99
CA TYR A 267 5.59 -60.54 -17.46
C TYR A 267 5.11 -61.66 -18.37
N ASP A 268 5.92 -61.98 -19.38
CA ASP A 268 5.83 -63.25 -20.07
C ASP A 268 6.18 -64.35 -19.03
N TYR A 269 5.20 -65.19 -18.72
CA TYR A 269 5.37 -66.43 -17.96
C TYR A 269 5.63 -67.59 -18.92
#